data_AF-A0A495IKH6-F1
#
_entry.id   AF-A0A495IKH6-F1
#
_cell.length_a   1.000
_cell.length_b   1.000
_cell.length_c   1.000
_cell.angle_alpha   90.00
_cell.angle_beta   90.00
_cell.angle_gamma   90.00
#
_symmetry.space_group_name_H-M   'P 1'
#
loop_
_entity.id
_entity.type
_entity.pdbx_description
1 polymer ?
#
loop_
_entity_poly.entity_id
_entity_poly.type
_entity_poly.pdbx_seq_one_letter_code
_entity_poly.pdbx_strand_id
1 'polypeptide(L)'
;MSAPSSTGIPRYVNIAYWLFLLVALVHLVTLIVSVVTLNSSSVKSQLSGSGVSSSTANAAVGAGIALAVVSGIIFLVAFILFDVFMRRGANWARIVLLILTVLSLTGIAGAYGLGALSVAAAVVATILMFLRPSSEYFRAVKASKMGGQAPLPPQV
;
A
#
# COMPACT_ATOMS: atom_id res chain seq x y z
N MET A 1 21.83 8.93 33.57
CA MET A 1 20.93 7.78 33.39
C MET A 1 20.93 7.45 31.90
N SER A 2 21.69 6.44 31.49
CA SER A 2 21.81 6.02 30.10
C SER A 2 20.49 5.36 29.67
N ALA A 3 19.83 5.90 28.65
CA ALA A 3 18.63 5.28 28.10
C ALA A 3 18.98 3.89 27.54
N PRO A 4 18.15 2.86 27.74
CA PRO A 4 18.38 1.54 27.17
C PRO A 4 18.40 1.64 25.65
N SER A 5 19.54 1.30 25.03
CA SER A 5 19.67 1.13 23.59
C SER A 5 18.86 -0.10 23.16
N SER A 6 17.60 0.10 22.78
CA SER A 6 16.84 -0.89 22.03
C SER A 6 17.41 -0.96 20.61
N THR A 7 18.43 -1.78 20.42
CA THR A 7 19.17 -2.04 19.17
C THR A 7 18.36 -2.83 18.12
N GLY A 8 17.04 -2.64 18.05
CA GLY A 8 16.15 -3.32 17.11
C GLY A 8 15.05 -2.41 16.56
N ILE A 9 14.59 -2.69 15.34
CA ILE A 9 13.43 -2.01 14.72
C ILE A 9 12.25 -2.04 15.71
N PRO A 10 11.56 -0.91 15.99
CA PRO A 10 10.47 -0.89 16.95
C PRO A 10 9.39 -1.90 16.59
N ARG A 11 8.87 -2.60 17.61
CA ARG A 11 7.82 -3.62 17.44
C ARG A 11 6.62 -3.12 16.64
N TYR A 12 6.21 -1.87 16.85
CA TYR A 12 5.11 -1.24 16.13
C TYR A 12 5.37 -1.07 14.62
N VAL A 13 6.61 -0.72 14.23
CA VAL A 13 7.01 -0.61 12.82
C VAL A 13 7.02 -1.99 12.17
N ASN A 14 7.47 -3.01 12.89
CA ASN A 14 7.46 -4.39 12.39
C ASN A 14 6.04 -4.94 12.23
N ILE A 15 5.13 -4.65 13.16
CA ILE A 15 3.70 -5.02 13.04
C ILE A 15 3.06 -4.30 11.85
N ALA A 16 3.30 -3.00 11.70
CA ALA A 16 2.77 -2.21 10.59
C ALA A 16 3.23 -2.77 9.23
N TYR A 17 4.51 -3.16 9.12
CA TYR A 17 5.06 -3.83 7.94
C TYR A 17 4.28 -5.10 7.57
N TRP A 18 4.09 -6.01 8.52
CA TRP A 18 3.32 -7.23 8.26
C TRP A 18 1.87 -6.97 7.89
N LEU A 19 1.24 -5.95 8.49
CA LEU A 19 -0.12 -5.55 8.14
C LEU A 19 -0.21 -4.99 6.71
N PHE A 20 0.70 -4.11 6.30
CA PHE A 20 0.73 -3.61 4.93
C PHE A 20 1.01 -4.72 3.91
N LEU A 21 1.88 -5.67 4.24
CA LEU A 21 2.11 -6.84 3.41
C LEU A 21 0.87 -7.72 3.25
N LEU A 22 0.11 -7.94 4.33
CA LEU A 22 -1.17 -8.66 4.27
C LEU A 22 -2.22 -7.90 3.44
N VAL A 23 -2.29 -6.58 3.59
CA VAL A 23 -3.17 -5.72 2.79
C VAL A 23 -2.81 -5.84 1.31
N ALA A 24 -1.51 -5.77 0.96
CA ALA A 24 -1.04 -5.97 -0.41
C ALA A 24 -1.46 -7.34 -0.97
N LEU A 25 -1.37 -8.41 -0.17
CA LEU A 25 -1.83 -9.74 -0.56
C LEU A 25 -3.35 -9.77 -0.82
N VAL A 26 -4.15 -9.13 0.02
CA VAL A 26 -5.62 -9.04 -0.21
C VAL A 26 -5.93 -8.24 -1.48
N HIS A 27 -5.22 -7.15 -1.76
CA HIS A 27 -5.38 -6.41 -3.01
C HIS A 27 -5.06 -7.27 -4.23
N LEU A 28 -4.01 -8.10 -4.18
CA LEU A 28 -3.69 -9.04 -5.25
C LEU A 28 -4.81 -10.06 -5.47
N VAL A 29 -5.33 -10.68 -4.40
CA VAL A 29 -6.45 -11.62 -4.50
C VAL A 29 -7.68 -10.94 -5.09
N THR A 30 -7.99 -9.72 -4.63
CA THR A 30 -9.13 -8.94 -5.12
C THR A 30 -8.98 -8.61 -6.60
N LEU A 31 -7.78 -8.25 -7.05
CA LEU A 31 -7.49 -8.00 -8.47
C LEU A 31 -7.75 -9.26 -9.31
N ILE A 32 -7.27 -10.43 -8.86
CA ILE A 32 -7.48 -11.71 -9.56
C ILE A 32 -8.97 -12.02 -9.66
N VAL A 33 -9.71 -11.93 -8.55
CA VAL A 33 -11.16 -12.18 -8.52
C VAL A 33 -11.90 -11.23 -9.45
N SER A 34 -11.55 -9.94 -9.47
CA SER A 34 -12.14 -8.95 -10.36
C SER A 34 -11.92 -9.30 -11.84
N VAL A 35 -10.70 -9.69 -12.22
CA VAL A 35 -10.39 -10.10 -13.60
C VAL A 35 -11.20 -11.33 -14.03
N VAL A 36 -11.28 -12.34 -13.17
CA VAL A 36 -12.08 -13.55 -13.43
C VAL A 36 -13.57 -13.20 -13.57
N THR A 37 -14.08 -12.35 -12.67
CA THR A 37 -15.48 -11.93 -12.66
C THR A 37 -15.84 -11.12 -13.91
N LEU A 38 -15.00 -10.16 -14.31
CA LEU A 38 -15.20 -9.35 -15.50
C LEU A 38 -15.16 -10.18 -16.79
N ASN A 39 -14.38 -11.27 -16.82
CA ASN A 39 -14.31 -12.16 -17.98
C ASN A 39 -15.46 -13.20 -18.03
N SER A 40 -16.30 -13.27 -16.98
CA SER A 40 -17.40 -14.23 -16.90
C SER A 40 -18.47 -13.99 -17.98
N SER A 41 -19.13 -15.08 -18.40
CA SER A 41 -20.23 -15.04 -19.36
C SER A 41 -21.42 -14.21 -18.87
N SER A 42 -21.64 -14.15 -17.54
CA SER A 42 -22.71 -13.36 -16.92
C SER A 42 -22.54 -11.86 -17.20
N VAL A 43 -21.35 -11.31 -16.98
CA VAL A 43 -21.06 -9.88 -17.26
C VAL A 43 -21.20 -9.58 -18.75
N LYS A 44 -20.70 -10.47 -19.61
CA LYS A 44 -20.84 -10.33 -21.08
C LYS A 44 -22.31 -10.34 -21.50
N SER A 45 -23.13 -11.22 -20.93
CA SER A 45 -24.56 -11.31 -21.23
C SER A 45 -25.35 -10.07 -20.80
N GLN A 46 -25.00 -9.46 -19.66
CA GLN A 46 -25.59 -8.20 -19.21
C GLN A 46 -25.28 -7.03 -20.15
N LEU A 47 -24.06 -6.97 -20.68
CA LEU A 47 -23.63 -5.94 -21.64
C LEU A 47 -24.26 -6.13 -23.03
N SER A 48 -24.51 -7.37 -23.45
CA SER A 48 -25.24 -7.63 -24.69
C SER A 48 -26.74 -7.31 -24.55
N GLY A 49 -27.31 -7.45 -23.35
CA GLY A 49 -28.70 -7.11 -23.06
C GLY A 49 -29.00 -5.61 -23.02
N SER A 50 -27.99 -4.75 -22.95
CA SER A 50 -28.13 -3.28 -22.89
C SER A 50 -28.08 -2.59 -24.26
N GLY A 51 -28.16 -3.34 -25.36
CA GLY A 51 -28.20 -2.80 -26.73
C GLY A 51 -26.83 -2.39 -27.30
N VAL A 52 -25.74 -2.69 -26.59
CA VAL A 52 -24.37 -2.49 -27.07
C VAL A 52 -23.97 -3.65 -27.98
N SER A 53 -23.32 -3.36 -29.12
CA SER A 53 -22.82 -4.42 -30.00
C SER A 53 -21.79 -5.30 -29.29
N SER A 54 -21.81 -6.60 -29.58
CA SER A 54 -20.92 -7.57 -28.93
C SER A 54 -19.43 -7.27 -29.10
N SER A 55 -19.05 -6.65 -30.23
CA SER A 55 -17.68 -6.20 -30.49
C SER A 55 -17.27 -5.04 -29.56
N THR A 56 -18.14 -4.05 -29.39
CA THR A 56 -17.89 -2.90 -28.49
C THR A 56 -17.87 -3.34 -27.02
N ALA A 57 -18.77 -4.24 -26.61
CA ALA A 57 -18.79 -4.78 -25.25
C ALA A 57 -17.49 -5.56 -24.93
N ASN A 58 -17.03 -6.41 -25.84
CA ASN A 58 -15.77 -7.15 -25.66
C ASN A 58 -14.56 -6.22 -25.60
N ALA A 59 -14.52 -5.19 -26.46
CA ALA A 59 -13.44 -4.19 -26.44
C ALA A 59 -13.42 -3.41 -25.11
N ALA A 60 -14.58 -2.99 -24.60
CA ALA A 60 -14.70 -2.28 -23.33
C ALA A 60 -14.26 -3.13 -22.14
N VAL A 61 -14.68 -4.41 -22.08
CA VAL A 61 -14.24 -5.35 -21.04
C VAL A 61 -12.74 -5.59 -21.12
N GLY A 62 -12.19 -5.81 -22.32
CA GLY A 62 -10.75 -5.99 -22.52
C GLY A 62 -9.93 -4.79 -22.07
N ALA A 63 -10.34 -3.58 -22.45
CA ALA A 63 -9.70 -2.34 -22.02
C ALA A 63 -9.81 -2.12 -20.50
N GLY A 64 -10.98 -2.40 -19.92
CA GLY A 64 -11.19 -2.30 -18.47
C GLY A 64 -10.32 -3.27 -17.69
N ILE A 65 -10.20 -4.52 -18.14
CA ILE A 65 -9.31 -5.53 -17.53
C ILE A 65 -7.84 -5.08 -17.65
N ALA A 66 -7.40 -4.64 -18.83
CA ALA A 66 -6.03 -4.20 -19.04
C ALA A 66 -5.67 -3.03 -18.10
N LEU A 67 -6.55 -2.02 -18.02
CA LEU A 67 -6.37 -0.88 -17.12
C LEU A 67 -6.33 -1.32 -15.65
N ALA A 68 -7.28 -2.16 -15.21
CA ALA A 68 -7.35 -2.65 -13.84
C ALA A 68 -6.09 -3.45 -13.45
N VAL A 69 -5.60 -4.32 -14.34
CA VAL A 69 -4.38 -5.11 -14.10
C VAL A 69 -3.15 -4.22 -14.01
N VAL A 70 -2.95 -3.31 -14.97
CA VAL A 70 -1.78 -2.41 -14.96
C VAL A 70 -1.79 -1.52 -13.73
N SER A 71 -2.92 -0.86 -13.43
CA SER A 71 -3.05 -0.02 -12.24
C SER A 71 -2.89 -0.84 -10.96
N GLY A 72 -3.51 -2.02 -10.87
CA GLY A 72 -3.41 -2.90 -9.70
C GLY A 72 -1.98 -3.35 -9.41
N ILE A 73 -1.22 -3.73 -10.44
CA ILE A 73 0.20 -4.11 -10.30
C ILE A 73 1.04 -2.91 -9.84
N ILE A 74 0.82 -1.72 -10.43
CA ILE A 74 1.54 -0.50 -10.03
C ILE A 74 1.29 -0.20 -8.55
N PHE A 75 0.03 -0.28 -8.09
CA PHE A 75 -0.31 -0.07 -6.69
C PHE A 75 0.33 -1.12 -5.78
N LEU A 76 0.29 -2.39 -6.18
CA LEU A 76 0.86 -3.49 -5.41
C LEU A 76 2.38 -3.31 -5.21
N VAL A 77 3.10 -3.04 -6.30
CA VAL A 77 4.55 -2.80 -6.28
C VAL A 77 4.86 -1.55 -5.45
N ALA A 78 4.11 -0.47 -5.63
CA ALA A 78 4.28 0.76 -4.85
C ALA A 78 4.11 0.49 -3.35
N PHE A 79 3.02 -0.17 -2.93
CA PHE A 79 2.78 -0.50 -1.53
C PHE A 79 3.93 -1.30 -0.92
N ILE A 80 4.35 -2.38 -1.56
CA ILE A 80 5.44 -3.23 -1.05
C ILE A 80 6.77 -2.46 -0.98
N LEU A 81 7.08 -1.69 -2.03
CA LEU A 81 8.32 -0.91 -2.10
C LEU A 81 8.38 0.15 -0.99
N PHE A 82 7.32 0.93 -0.81
CA PHE A 82 7.30 1.98 0.22
C PHE A 82 7.20 1.39 1.63
N ASP A 83 6.56 0.24 1.81
CA ASP A 83 6.54 -0.48 3.09
C ASP A 83 7.95 -0.97 3.49
N VAL A 84 8.74 -1.45 2.52
CA VAL A 84 10.17 -1.74 2.75
C VAL A 84 10.95 -0.48 3.10
N PHE A 85 10.74 0.65 2.42
CA PHE A 85 11.40 1.91 2.76
C PHE A 85 11.00 2.43 4.15
N MET A 86 9.73 2.28 4.53
CA MET A 86 9.24 2.60 5.87
C MET A 86 9.96 1.74 6.92
N ARG A 87 10.09 0.43 6.68
CA ARG A 87 10.82 -0.48 7.59
C ARG A 87 12.30 -0.11 7.74
N ARG A 88 12.91 0.52 6.73
CA ARG A 88 14.28 1.07 6.77
C ARG A 88 14.38 2.44 7.47
N GLY A 89 13.28 2.97 8.02
CA GLY A 89 13.26 4.24 8.74
C GLY A 89 13.14 5.50 7.86
N ALA A 90 12.71 5.36 6.60
CA ALA A 90 12.45 6.50 5.73
C ALA A 90 11.16 7.23 6.14
N ASN A 91 11.29 8.42 6.73
CA ASN A 91 10.13 9.16 7.26
C ASN A 91 9.16 9.64 6.17
N TRP A 92 9.65 9.86 4.94
CA TRP A 92 8.82 10.26 3.79
C TRP A 92 7.92 9.12 3.30
N ALA A 93 8.36 7.86 3.44
CA ALA A 93 7.60 6.68 3.00
C ALA A 93 6.26 6.56 3.74
N ARG A 94 6.19 7.12 4.95
CA ARG A 94 4.97 7.21 5.74
C ARG A 94 3.86 8.00 5.07
N ILE A 95 4.18 9.20 4.59
CA ILE A 95 3.19 10.07 3.93
C ILE A 95 2.74 9.42 2.63
N VAL A 96 3.68 8.77 1.90
CA VAL A 96 3.35 8.05 0.67
C VAL A 96 2.42 6.86 0.94
N LEU A 97 2.69 6.06 1.97
CA LEU A 97 1.81 4.95 2.37
C LEU A 97 0.42 5.44 2.81
N LEU A 98 0.35 6.57 3.50
CA LEU A 98 -0.93 7.19 3.85
C LEU A 98 -1.71 7.58 2.58
N ILE A 99 -1.07 8.25 1.63
CA ILE A 99 -1.70 8.65 0.36
C ILE A 99 -2.16 7.42 -0.42
N LEU A 100 -1.29 6.41 -0.55
CA LEU A 100 -1.63 5.15 -1.24
C LEU A 100 -2.78 4.42 -0.56
N THR A 101 -2.84 4.46 0.78
CA THR A 101 -3.95 3.90 1.55
C THR A 101 -5.24 4.65 1.27
N VAL A 102 -5.25 5.97 1.33
CA VAL A 102 -6.45 6.77 1.02
C VAL A 102 -6.89 6.57 -0.43
N LEU A 103 -5.95 6.53 -1.37
CA LEU A 103 -6.24 6.33 -2.78
C LEU A 103 -6.72 4.91 -3.07
N SER A 104 -6.25 3.90 -2.34
CA SER A 104 -6.78 2.54 -2.49
C SER A 104 -8.23 2.45 -2.05
N LEU A 105 -8.70 3.32 -1.14
CA LEU A 105 -10.11 3.37 -0.71
C LEU A 105 -11.07 3.83 -1.82
N THR A 106 -10.63 4.63 -2.77
CA THR A 106 -11.53 5.12 -3.84
C THR A 106 -11.84 4.03 -4.87
N GLY A 107 -10.97 3.02 -5.00
CA GLY A 107 -11.19 1.84 -5.85
C GLY A 107 -12.14 0.80 -5.26
N ILE A 108 -12.68 1.02 -4.06
CA ILE A 108 -13.43 0.03 -3.25
C ILE A 108 -14.95 0.14 -3.48
N ALA A 109 -15.42 0.97 -4.43
CA ALA A 109 -16.83 1.07 -4.76
C ALA A 109 -17.43 -0.32 -5.11
N GLY A 110 -18.05 -0.98 -4.13
CA GLY A 110 -18.59 -2.34 -4.22
C GLY A 110 -18.03 -3.37 -3.22
N ALA A 111 -17.07 -3.03 -2.36
CA ALA A 111 -16.46 -4.04 -1.49
C ALA A 111 -17.32 -4.41 -0.27
N TYR A 112 -17.72 -5.67 -0.23
CA TYR A 112 -18.26 -6.35 0.95
C TYR A 112 -17.31 -7.49 1.34
N GLY A 113 -17.31 -7.92 2.60
CA GLY A 113 -16.46 -9.02 3.08
C GLY A 113 -14.97 -8.68 3.17
N LEU A 114 -14.10 -9.41 2.43
CA LEU A 114 -12.64 -9.32 2.54
C LEU A 114 -12.08 -7.91 2.23
N GLY A 115 -12.71 -7.17 1.32
CA GLY A 115 -12.30 -5.80 1.01
C GLY A 115 -12.52 -4.83 2.18
N ALA A 116 -13.57 -5.02 2.99
CA ALA A 116 -13.81 -4.22 4.19
C ALA A 116 -12.77 -4.54 5.28
N LEU A 117 -12.38 -5.81 5.43
CA LEU A 117 -11.30 -6.20 6.35
C LEU A 117 -9.95 -5.61 5.93
N SER A 118 -9.62 -5.58 4.63
CA SER A 118 -8.37 -4.95 4.17
C SER A 118 -8.33 -3.45 4.45
N VAL A 119 -9.45 -2.76 4.33
CA VAL A 119 -9.55 -1.33 4.68
C VAL A 119 -9.26 -1.13 6.16
N ALA A 120 -9.92 -1.91 7.03
CA ALA A 120 -9.69 -1.83 8.46
C ALA A 120 -8.22 -2.10 8.82
N ALA A 121 -7.61 -3.13 8.22
CA ALA A 121 -6.20 -3.44 8.42
C ALA A 121 -5.26 -2.31 7.95
N ALA A 122 -5.53 -1.70 6.80
CA ALA A 122 -4.73 -0.59 6.26
C ALA A 122 -4.83 0.67 7.16
N VAL A 123 -6.03 0.95 7.67
CA VAL A 123 -6.25 2.05 8.63
C VAL A 123 -5.48 1.79 9.93
N VAL A 124 -5.56 0.58 10.50
CA VAL A 124 -4.83 0.22 11.72
C VAL A 124 -3.32 0.32 11.50
N ALA A 125 -2.79 -0.21 10.39
CA ALA A 125 -1.37 -0.12 10.05
C ALA A 125 -0.90 1.35 9.95
N THR A 126 -1.71 2.20 9.34
CA THR A 126 -1.47 3.64 9.24
C THR A 126 -1.39 4.27 10.63
N ILE A 127 -2.35 3.99 11.52
CA ILE A 127 -2.35 4.52 12.89
C ILE A 127 -1.07 4.09 13.64
N LEU A 128 -0.71 2.80 13.59
CA LEU A 128 0.49 2.25 14.23
C LEU A 128 1.78 2.94 13.78
N MET A 129 1.82 3.39 12.53
CA MET A 129 2.97 4.08 11.96
C MET A 129 3.16 5.50 12.51
N PHE A 130 2.07 6.18 12.89
CA PHE A 130 2.09 7.55 13.43
C PHE A 130 2.18 7.62 14.96
N LEU A 131 2.04 6.50 15.66
CA LEU A 131 2.22 6.42 17.11
C LEU A 131 3.61 6.91 17.57
N ARG A 132 3.67 7.50 18.77
CA ARG A 132 4.87 8.12 19.37
C ARG A 132 6.13 7.24 19.27
N PRO A 133 6.12 5.95 19.66
CA PRO A 133 7.30 5.09 19.57
C PRO A 133 7.83 4.93 18.14
N SER A 134 6.91 4.87 17.17
CA SER A 134 7.27 4.86 15.75
C SER A 134 7.88 6.21 15.40
N SER A 135 7.26 7.35 15.72
CA SER A 135 7.81 8.69 15.39
C SER A 135 9.21 8.97 15.96
N GLU A 136 9.51 8.48 17.16
CA GLU A 136 10.85 8.56 17.77
C GLU A 136 11.91 7.79 16.96
N TYR A 137 11.60 6.60 16.47
CA TYR A 137 12.52 5.80 15.66
C TYR A 137 12.93 6.50 14.36
N PHE A 138 11.97 7.10 13.64
CA PHE A 138 12.29 7.77 12.38
C PHE A 138 13.06 9.08 12.62
N ARG A 139 12.83 9.74 13.76
CA ARG A 139 13.63 10.89 14.20
C ARG A 139 15.06 10.48 14.53
N ALA A 140 15.24 9.35 15.22
CA ALA A 140 16.56 8.78 15.52
C ALA A 140 17.33 8.41 14.24
N VAL A 141 16.70 7.71 13.29
CA VAL A 141 17.32 7.37 11.99
C VAL A 141 17.72 8.62 11.21
N LYS A 142 16.88 9.66 11.19
CA LYS A 142 17.22 10.95 10.56
C LYS A 142 18.43 11.60 11.23
N ALA A 143 18.49 11.61 12.57
CA ALA A 143 19.59 12.17 13.32
C ALA A 143 20.93 11.44 13.07
N SER A 144 20.92 10.10 12.98
CA SER A 144 22.12 9.31 12.66
C SER A 144 22.69 9.64 11.28
N LYS A 145 21.83 9.91 10.28
CA LYS A 145 22.28 10.32 8.94
C LYS A 145 22.91 11.72 8.91
N MET A 146 22.42 12.64 9.74
CA MET A 146 22.94 14.01 9.82
C MET A 146 24.20 14.10 10.69
N GLY A 147 24.31 13.29 11.75
CA GLY A 147 25.48 13.23 12.62
C GLY A 147 26.72 12.60 11.98
N GLY A 148 26.55 11.75 10.95
CA GLY A 148 27.65 11.25 10.12
C GLY A 148 28.17 12.24 9.07
N GLN A 149 27.59 13.44 9.01
CA GLN A 149 27.86 14.47 8.00
C GLN A 149 28.29 15.79 8.65
N ALA A 150 29.05 15.71 9.75
CA ALA A 150 29.74 16.86 10.31
C ALA A 150 30.99 17.16 9.44
N PRO A 151 31.16 18.39 8.92
CA PRO A 151 32.42 18.80 8.30
C PRO A 151 33.56 18.58 9.30
N LEU A 152 34.66 17.98 8.86
CA LEU A 152 35.86 17.90 9.70
C LEU A 152 36.23 19.33 10.11
N PRO A 153 36.52 19.58 11.40
CA PRO A 153 37.00 20.89 11.82
C PRO A 153 38.24 21.25 10.97
N PRO A 154 38.38 22.50 10.50
CA PRO A 154 39.57 22.91 9.79
C PRO A 154 40.79 22.60 10.67
N GLN A 155 41.69 21.79 10.13
CA GLN A 155 42.96 21.46 10.76
C GLN A 155 43.79 22.75 10.74
N VAL A 156 43.74 23.49 11.86
CA VAL A 156 44.58 24.66 12.11
C VAL A 156 45.91 24.24 12.70
#